data_AF-A0A3P8M3W8-F1
#
_entry.id   AF-A0A3P8M3W8-F1
#
_cell.length_a   1.000
_cell.length_b   1.000
_cell.length_c   1.000
_cell.angle_alpha   90.00
_cell.angle_beta   90.00
_cell.angle_gamma   90.00
#
_symmetry.space_group_name_H-M   'P 1'
#
loop_
_entity.id
_entity.type
_entity.pdbx_description
1 polymer ?
#
loop_
_entity_poly.entity_id
_entity_poly.type
_entity_poly.pdbx_seq_one_letter_code
_entity_poly.pdbx_strand_id
1 'polypeptide(L)'
;MAKLYELKKFDLNLLVVFECIYQHLSISQAARTLFITPSAVSQSLQRLRNQLNDPLFIRSGKGMSPTTLAVNLHRHLEKKPQPAGADD
;
A
#
# COMPACT_ATOMS: atom_id res chain seq x y z
N MET A 1 22.30 7.57 9.69
CA MET A 1 22.37 6.10 9.58
C MET A 1 21.05 5.51 10.06
N ALA A 2 20.00 5.54 9.24
CA ALA A 2 18.79 4.76 9.52
C ALA A 2 19.23 3.28 9.48
N LYS A 3 19.23 2.62 10.64
CA LYS A 3 19.78 1.27 10.77
C LYS A 3 18.93 0.33 9.91
N LEU A 4 19.58 -0.40 9.00
CA LEU A 4 19.01 -1.50 8.21
C LEU A 4 18.17 -2.49 9.05
N TYR A 5 18.37 -2.52 10.37
CA TYR A 5 17.57 -3.27 11.35
C TYR A 5 16.11 -2.82 11.46
N GLU A 6 15.76 -1.55 11.19
CA GLU A 6 14.38 -1.06 11.23
C GLU A 6 13.54 -1.58 10.03
N LEU A 7 14.19 -1.83 8.88
CA LEU A 7 13.54 -2.51 7.73
C LEU A 7 13.12 -3.94 8.06
N LYS A 8 13.84 -4.63 8.95
CA LYS A 8 13.49 -5.99 9.40
C LYS A 8 12.21 -6.04 10.26
N LYS A 9 11.83 -4.91 10.87
CA LYS A 9 10.55 -4.73 11.58
C LYS A 9 9.43 -4.27 10.66
N PHE A 10 9.77 -3.80 9.46
CA PHE A 10 8.80 -3.37 8.48
C PHE A 10 8.21 -4.61 7.81
N ASP A 11 6.97 -4.90 8.19
CA ASP A 11 6.20 -6.02 7.69
C ASP A 11 5.86 -5.75 6.22
N LEU A 12 6.65 -6.28 5.29
CA LEU A 12 6.49 -6.09 3.85
C LEU A 12 5.13 -6.56 3.34
N ASN A 13 4.46 -7.46 4.07
CA ASN A 13 3.11 -7.87 3.77
C ASN A 13 2.12 -6.70 3.82
N LEU A 14 2.40 -5.68 4.64
CA LEU A 14 1.59 -4.46 4.70
C LEU A 14 1.59 -3.70 3.36
N LEU A 15 2.71 -3.71 2.63
CA LEU A 15 2.80 -3.10 1.30
C LEU A 15 2.01 -3.89 0.26
N VAL A 16 2.03 -5.22 0.33
CA VAL A 16 1.23 -6.08 -0.55
C VAL A 16 -0.26 -5.82 -0.33
N VAL A 17 -0.69 -5.74 0.93
CA VAL A 17 -2.08 -5.40 1.29
C VAL A 17 -2.44 -4.01 0.79
N PHE A 18 -1.57 -3.02 1.01
CA PHE A 18 -1.75 -1.66 0.53
C PHE A 18 -1.94 -1.60 -0.98
N GLU A 19 -1.05 -2.24 -1.75
CA GLU A 19 -1.07 -2.23 -3.20
C GLU A 19 -2.37 -2.84 -3.74
N CYS A 20 -2.81 -3.95 -3.13
CA CYS A 20 -4.06 -4.57 -3.51
C CYS A 20 -5.29 -3.69 -3.21
N ILE A 21 -5.29 -2.98 -2.07
CA ILE A 21 -6.33 -1.99 -1.76
C ILE A 21 -6.28 -0.83 -2.77
N TYR A 22 -5.09 -0.37 -3.13
CA TYR A 22 -4.93 0.74 -4.08
C TYR A 22 -5.50 0.38 -5.46
N GLN A 23 -5.21 -0.81 -5.96
CA GLN A 23 -5.69 -1.29 -7.27
C GLN A 23 -7.21 -1.46 -7.33
N HIS A 24 -7.84 -1.88 -6.23
CA HIS A 24 -9.28 -2.14 -6.19
C HIS A 24 -10.13 -1.05 -5.53
N LEU A 25 -9.49 -0.09 -4.85
CA LEU A 25 -10.13 0.90 -3.97
C LEU A 25 -11.19 0.29 -3.05
N SER A 26 -10.93 -0.93 -2.55
CA SER A 26 -11.90 -1.73 -1.80
C SER A 26 -11.23 -2.76 -0.90
N ILE A 27 -11.55 -2.73 0.40
CA ILE A 27 -11.08 -3.71 1.39
C ILE A 27 -11.61 -5.12 1.05
N SER A 28 -12.89 -5.22 0.67
CA SER A 28 -13.51 -6.52 0.40
C SER A 28 -12.93 -7.18 -0.84
N GLN A 29 -12.64 -6.42 -1.90
CA GLN A 29 -12.01 -6.97 -3.09
C GLN A 29 -10.55 -7.34 -2.83
N ALA A 30 -9.81 -6.49 -2.12
CA ALA A 30 -8.43 -6.82 -1.73
C ALA A 30 -8.35 -8.11 -0.89
N ALA A 31 -9.29 -8.32 0.03
CA ALA A 31 -9.38 -9.54 0.83
C ALA A 31 -9.57 -10.79 -0.04
N ARG A 32 -10.44 -10.71 -1.05
CA ARG A 32 -10.65 -11.81 -2.02
C ARG A 32 -9.40 -12.07 -2.84
N THR A 33 -8.76 -11.03 -3.38
CA THR A 33 -7.55 -11.15 -4.20
C THR A 33 -6.38 -11.76 -3.42
N LEU A 34 -6.24 -11.40 -2.14
CA LEU A 34 -5.17 -11.88 -1.27
C LEU A 34 -5.51 -13.19 -0.53
N PHE A 35 -6.70 -13.76 -0.74
CA PHE A 35 -7.19 -14.97 -0.06
C PHE A 35 -7.15 -14.88 1.48
N ILE A 36 -7.46 -13.70 2.02
CA ILE A 36 -7.52 -13.44 3.47
C ILE A 36 -8.86 -12.81 3.86
N THR A 37 -9.10 -12.64 5.16
CA THR A 37 -10.35 -12.03 5.64
C THR A 37 -10.30 -10.49 5.49
N PRO A 38 -11.46 -9.82 5.27
CA PRO A 38 -11.53 -8.36 5.29
C PRO A 38 -11.01 -7.73 6.59
N SER A 39 -11.17 -8.42 7.73
CA SER A 39 -10.61 -8.01 9.02
C SER A 39 -9.08 -8.00 9.01
N ALA A 40 -8.43 -9.00 8.41
CA ALA A 40 -6.98 -9.04 8.28
C ALA A 40 -6.45 -7.91 7.37
N VAL A 41 -7.16 -7.60 6.28
CA VAL A 41 -6.87 -6.44 5.42
C VAL A 41 -6.98 -5.14 6.20
N SER A 42 -8.07 -4.94 6.94
CA SER A 42 -8.31 -3.73 7.74
C SER A 42 -7.24 -3.53 8.82
N GLN A 43 -6.86 -4.60 9.53
CA GLN A 43 -5.79 -4.55 10.54
C GLN A 43 -4.43 -4.24 9.93
N SER A 44 -4.10 -4.84 8.79
CA SER A 44 -2.86 -4.56 8.06
C SER A 44 -2.82 -3.10 7.60
N LEU A 45 -3.92 -2.60 7.02
CA LEU A 45 -4.04 -1.20 6.64
C LEU A 45 -3.88 -0.27 7.86
N GLN A 46 -4.49 -0.60 9.00
CA GLN A 46 -4.36 0.20 10.22
C GLN A 46 -2.91 0.25 10.74
N ARG A 47 -2.20 -0.88 10.71
CA ARG A 47 -0.77 -0.92 11.07
C ARG A 47 0.05 -0.03 10.14
N LEU A 48 -0.20 -0.08 8.83
CA LEU A 48 0.52 0.73 7.87
C LEU A 48 0.22 2.23 8.04
N ARG A 49 -1.03 2.59 8.29
CA ARG A 49 -1.43 3.97 8.63
C ARG A 49 -0.67 4.52 9.82
N ASN A 50 -0.53 3.72 10.87
CA ASN A 50 0.22 4.10 12.06
C ASN A 50 1.72 4.25 11.78
N GLN A 51 2.30 3.38 10.95
CA GLN A 51 3.72 3.45 10.59
C GLN A 51 4.06 4.66 9.72
N LEU A 52 3.18 5.04 8.81
CA LEU A 52 3.37 6.17 7.90
C LEU A 52 2.78 7.48 8.43
N ASN A 53 2.05 7.42 9.55
CA ASN A 53 1.30 8.52 10.13
C ASN A 53 0.39 9.23 9.09
N ASP A 54 -0.26 8.43 8.23
CA ASP A 54 -1.12 8.89 7.14
C ASP A 54 -2.34 7.97 7.01
N PRO A 55 -3.56 8.48 6.76
CA PRO A 55 -4.75 7.65 6.64
C PRO A 55 -4.76 6.78 5.37
N LEU A 56 -3.89 7.04 4.38
CA LEU A 56 -3.68 6.36 3.10
C LEU A 56 -4.88 6.35 2.15
N PHE A 57 -6.06 6.07 2.67
CA PHE A 57 -7.32 6.05 1.96
C PHE A 57 -8.41 6.67 2.83
N ILE A 58 -9.16 7.57 2.24
CA ILE A 58 -10.27 8.29 2.86
C ILE A 58 -11.58 7.96 2.15
N ARG A 59 -12.70 8.12 2.87
CA ARG A 59 -14.02 8.04 2.23
C ARG A 59 -14.26 9.32 1.44
N SER A 60 -14.57 9.16 0.17
CA SER A 60 -15.08 10.21 -0.71
C SER A 60 -16.50 9.83 -1.14
N GLY A 61 -17.33 10.77 -1.57
CA GLY A 61 -18.75 10.52 -1.90
C GLY A 61 -18.97 9.38 -2.93
N LYS A 62 -17.94 9.00 -3.70
CA LYS A 62 -17.94 7.90 -4.67
C LYS A 62 -17.31 6.59 -4.16
N GLY A 63 -16.89 6.51 -2.90
CA GLY A 63 -16.26 5.32 -2.33
C GLY A 63 -14.96 5.63 -1.58
N MET A 64 -13.89 4.96 -1.95
CA MET A 64 -12.57 5.08 -1.32
C MET A 64 -11.63 5.86 -2.25
N SER A 65 -10.87 6.80 -1.71
CA SER A 65 -9.91 7.60 -2.48
C SER A 65 -8.56 7.62 -1.78
N PRO A 66 -7.45 7.46 -2.51
CA PRO A 66 -6.11 7.49 -1.93
C PRO A 66 -5.71 8.91 -1.53
N THR A 67 -4.87 9.03 -0.50
CA THR A 67 -4.17 10.28 -0.16
C THR A 67 -3.02 10.54 -1.12
N THR A 68 -2.46 11.75 -1.10
CA THR A 68 -1.24 12.08 -1.83
C THR A 68 -0.08 11.14 -1.48
N LEU A 69 0.04 10.76 -0.20
CA LEU A 69 1.07 9.83 0.24
C LEU A 69 0.84 8.43 -0.33
N ALA A 70 -0.39 7.92 -0.35
CA ALA A 70 -0.72 6.64 -0.97
C ALA A 70 -0.41 6.63 -2.47
N VAL A 71 -0.77 7.68 -3.21
CA VAL A 71 -0.43 7.79 -4.65
C VAL A 71 1.09 7.75 -4.87
N ASN A 72 1.84 8.48 -4.05
CA ASN A 72 3.30 8.45 -4.14
C ASN A 72 3.86 7.07 -3.78
N LEU A 73 3.35 6.42 -2.73
CA LEU A 73 3.78 5.09 -2.32
C LEU A 73 3.57 4.06 -3.43
N HIS A 74 2.37 4.04 -4.02
CA HIS A 74 2.05 3.19 -5.16
C HIS A 74 3.03 3.40 -6.32
N ARG A 75 3.31 4.65 -6.71
CA ARG A 75 4.30 4.96 -7.77
C ARG A 75 5.69 4.37 -7.48
N HIS A 76 6.12 4.34 -6.22
CA HIS A 76 7.41 3.75 -5.85
C HIS A 76 7.38 2.22 -5.88
N LEU A 77 6.23 1.59 -5.58
CA LEU A 77 6.04 0.15 -5.64
C LEU A 77 5.87 -0.35 -7.09
N GLU A 78 5.15 0.41 -7.91
CA GLU A 78 4.96 0.17 -9.35
C GLU A 78 6.20 0.40 -10.18
N LYS A 79 7.27 0.96 -9.61
CA LYS A 79 8.55 1.15 -10.30
C LYS A 79 9.17 -0.21 -10.58
N LYS A 80 8.59 -0.91 -11.55
CA LYS A 80 9.18 -1.97 -12.36
C LYS A 80 10.55 -1.42 -12.74
N PRO A 81 11.65 -2.21 -12.63
CA PRO A 81 12.93 -1.77 -13.15
C PRO A 81 12.72 -1.40 -14.62
N GLN A 82 12.67 -0.10 -14.88
CA GLN A 82 12.68 0.42 -16.23
C GLN A 82 14.05 0.00 -16.77
N PRO A 83 14.15 -0.70 -17.90
CA PRO A 83 15.45 -0.86 -18.53
C PRO A 83 15.98 0.55 -18.74
N ALA A 84 17.05 0.89 -18.03
CA ALA A 84 17.81 2.09 -18.29
C ALA A 84 18.35 1.96 -19.72
N GLY A 85 17.82 2.75 -20.65
CA GLY A 85 18.28 2.79 -22.04
C GLY A 85 17.18 2.44 -23.05
N ALA A 86 16.35 3.43 -23.37
CA ALA A 86 15.66 3.52 -24.65
C ALA A 86 15.33 5.00 -24.94
N ASP A 87 16.32 5.86 -24.75
CA ASP A 87 16.35 7.24 -25.28
C ASP A 87 17.82 7.53 -25.64
N ASP A 88 18.26 6.96 -26.76
CA ASP A 88 19.35 7.41 -27.64
C ASP A 88 18.92 7.11 -29.09
#